data_AF-F4YJU2-F1
#
_entry.id   AF-F4YJU2-F1
#
_cell.length_a   1.000
_cell.length_b   1.000
_cell.length_c   1.000
_cell.angle_alpha   90.00
_cell.angle_beta   90.00
_cell.angle_gamma   90.00
#
_symmetry.space_group_name_H-M   'P 1'
#
loop_
_entity.id
_entity.type
_entity.pdbx_description
1 polymer ?
#
loop_
_entity_poly.entity_id
_entity_poly.type
_entity_poly.pdbx_seq_one_letter_code
_entity_poly.pdbx_strand_id
1 'polypeptide(L)'
;SMQKKGKISNDLRTAKACESTQTSKIDFVYKVRLEKFEDGLSTDIYTIRVLEVIKEGSYDVGPQGKLRTFLSYPHCRETLDLKPGKTYLIMGTSKDIHRDDQNQSYQYVLGERTWIEYW
;
A
#
# COMPACT_ATOMS: atom_id res chain seq x y z
N SER A 1 -8.29 -5.96 1.92
CA SER A 1 -7.94 -5.28 0.65
C SER A 1 -8.08 -6.27 -0.49
N MET A 2 -8.42 -5.79 -1.70
CA MET A 2 -8.43 -6.58 -2.93
C MET A 2 -7.79 -5.77 -4.04
N GLN A 3 -7.04 -6.42 -4.94
CA GLN A 3 -6.46 -5.74 -6.09
C GLN A 3 -7.56 -5.37 -7.08
N LYS A 4 -7.56 -4.10 -7.50
CA LYS A 4 -8.44 -3.60 -8.56
C LYS A 4 -7.90 -4.09 -9.91
N LYS A 5 -8.75 -4.81 -10.65
CA LYS A 5 -8.48 -5.36 -11.98
C LYS A 5 -9.43 -4.75 -12.99
N GLY A 6 -8.99 -4.62 -14.25
CA GLY A 6 -9.81 -4.08 -15.36
C GLY A 6 -9.41 -2.67 -15.80
N LYS A 7 -10.23 -2.06 -16.67
CA LYS A 7 -10.01 -0.70 -17.17
C LYS A 7 -10.52 0.32 -16.16
N ILE A 8 -9.60 1.03 -15.51
CA ILE A 8 -9.89 2.11 -14.57
C ILE A 8 -9.51 3.45 -15.22
N SER A 9 -10.39 4.44 -15.14
CA SER A 9 -10.14 5.78 -15.69
C SER A 9 -9.25 6.60 -14.77
N ASN A 10 -8.52 7.56 -15.34
CA ASN A 10 -7.72 8.51 -14.57
C ASN A 10 -8.59 9.40 -13.68
N ASP A 11 -9.82 9.70 -14.08
CA ASP A 11 -10.76 10.46 -13.25
C ASP A 11 -11.09 9.71 -11.96
N LEU A 12 -11.31 8.39 -12.04
CA LEU A 12 -11.58 7.57 -10.86
C LEU A 12 -10.35 7.51 -9.93
N ARG A 13 -9.15 7.34 -10.49
CA ARG A 13 -7.89 7.35 -9.71
C ARG A 13 -7.68 8.69 -9.02
N THR A 14 -7.89 9.79 -9.74
CA THR A 14 -7.75 11.16 -9.21
C THR A 14 -8.77 11.43 -8.12
N ALA A 15 -10.04 11.10 -8.35
CA ALA A 15 -11.10 11.25 -7.35
C ALA A 15 -10.78 10.46 -6.07
N LYS A 16 -10.27 9.22 -6.21
CA LYS A 16 -9.86 8.41 -5.06
C LYS A 16 -8.65 9.01 -4.35
N ALA A 17 -7.61 9.42 -5.07
CA ALA A 17 -6.41 10.05 -4.50
C ALA A 17 -6.72 11.34 -3.70
N CYS A 18 -7.77 12.07 -4.10
CA CYS A 18 -8.27 13.27 -3.45
C CYS A 18 -9.32 13.01 -2.36
N GLU A 19 -9.72 11.75 -2.12
CA GLU A 19 -10.79 11.41 -1.19
C GLU A 19 -10.44 11.87 0.25
N SER A 20 -11.31 12.69 0.82
CA SER A 20 -11.20 13.22 2.19
C SER A 20 -12.58 13.42 2.81
N THR A 21 -13.25 12.30 3.10
CA THR A 21 -14.56 12.25 3.75
C THR A 21 -14.40 12.01 5.26
N GLN A 22 -15.50 12.08 6.01
CA GLN A 22 -15.50 11.81 7.45
C GLN A 22 -15.09 10.36 7.80
N THR A 23 -15.38 9.41 6.91
CA THR A 23 -15.19 7.96 7.15
C THR A 23 -14.04 7.35 6.36
N SER A 24 -13.56 8.03 5.31
CA SER A 24 -12.45 7.58 4.48
C SER A 24 -11.62 8.75 3.96
N LYS A 25 -10.29 8.61 4.03
CA LYS A 25 -9.33 9.60 3.59
C LYS A 25 -8.15 8.88 2.95
N ILE A 26 -7.68 9.36 1.82
CA ILE A 26 -6.43 8.92 1.22
C ILE A 26 -5.35 9.92 1.62
N ASP A 27 -4.43 9.50 2.50
CA ASP A 27 -3.34 10.33 3.02
C ASP A 27 -2.08 10.21 2.15
N PHE A 28 -1.87 9.06 1.52
CA PHE A 28 -0.71 8.80 0.68
C PHE A 28 -1.06 8.07 -0.62
N VAL A 29 -0.23 8.28 -1.64
CA VAL A 29 -0.31 7.61 -2.95
C VAL A 29 1.10 7.31 -3.43
N TYR A 30 1.40 6.03 -3.61
CA TYR A 30 2.73 5.56 -3.98
C TYR A 30 2.67 4.63 -5.19
N LYS A 31 3.67 4.78 -6.07
CA LYS A 31 4.07 3.72 -6.99
C LYS A 31 5.13 2.88 -6.32
N VAL A 32 4.92 1.58 -6.28
CA VAL A 32 5.77 0.68 -5.50
C VAL A 32 6.14 -0.58 -6.27
N ARG A 33 7.25 -1.21 -5.91
CA ARG A 33 7.63 -2.55 -6.39
C ARG A 33 7.66 -3.53 -5.24
N LEU A 34 7.06 -4.70 -5.43
CA LEU A 34 7.19 -5.78 -4.45
C LEU A 34 8.54 -6.46 -4.64
N GLU A 35 9.41 -6.40 -3.64
CA GLU A 35 10.76 -7.00 -3.70
C GLU A 35 10.72 -8.45 -3.18
N LYS A 36 10.02 -8.68 -2.06
CA LYS A 36 9.93 -10.00 -1.42
C LYS A 36 8.54 -10.22 -0.83
N PHE A 37 8.08 -11.46 -0.88
CA PHE A 37 6.88 -11.93 -0.20
C PHE A 37 7.26 -13.11 0.70
N GLU A 38 6.76 -13.09 1.93
CA GLU A 38 6.90 -14.15 2.91
C GLU A 38 5.52 -14.48 3.47
N ASP A 39 5.08 -15.71 3.27
CA ASP A 39 3.80 -16.18 3.77
C ASP A 39 3.91 -16.56 5.26
N GLY A 40 2.90 -16.19 6.05
CA GLY A 40 2.82 -16.52 7.47
C GLY A 40 1.55 -17.26 7.85
N LEU A 41 1.53 -17.86 9.03
CA LEU A 41 0.34 -18.56 9.54
C LEU A 41 -0.79 -17.58 9.92
N SER A 42 -0.44 -16.39 10.40
CA SER A 42 -1.38 -15.36 10.85
C SER A 42 -1.31 -14.08 10.02
N THR A 43 -0.11 -13.71 9.58
CA THR A 43 0.18 -12.46 8.87
C THR A 43 1.18 -12.72 7.76
N ASP A 44 0.86 -12.23 6.57
CA ASP A 44 1.77 -12.20 5.44
C ASP A 44 2.57 -10.92 5.41
N ILE A 45 3.81 -11.03 4.93
CA ILE A 45 4.77 -9.94 4.89
C ILE A 45 5.16 -9.65 3.45
N TYR A 46 5.00 -8.40 3.03
CA TYR A 46 5.36 -7.89 1.72
C TYR A 46 6.44 -6.83 1.91
N THR A 47 7.67 -7.12 1.51
CA THR A 47 8.74 -6.13 1.48
C THR A 47 8.63 -5.32 0.20
N ILE A 48 8.23 -4.06 0.34
CA ILE A 48 7.89 -3.17 -0.77
C ILE A 48 8.92 -2.04 -0.86
N ARG A 49 9.40 -1.76 -2.06
CA ARG A 49 10.17 -0.54 -2.36
C ARG A 49 9.24 0.55 -2.88
N VAL A 50 9.27 1.71 -2.23
CA VAL A 50 8.57 2.90 -2.73
C VAL A 50 9.39 3.49 -3.87
N LEU A 51 8.90 3.40 -5.11
CA LEU A 51 9.62 3.92 -6.27
C LEU A 51 9.39 5.42 -6.45
N GLU A 52 8.13 5.84 -6.32
CA GLU A 52 7.70 7.22 -6.55
C GLU A 52 6.62 7.60 -5.53
N VAL A 53 6.77 8.78 -4.95
CA VAL A 53 5.79 9.38 -4.05
C VAL A 53 4.94 10.38 -4.84
N ILE A 54 3.73 9.96 -5.22
CA ILE A 54 2.78 10.79 -5.97
C ILE A 54 2.04 11.75 -5.01
N LYS A 55 1.73 11.26 -3.82
CA LYS A 55 1.18 12.03 -2.70
C LYS A 55 1.87 11.60 -1.42
N GLU A 56 2.61 12.52 -0.81
CA GLU A 56 3.28 12.27 0.46
C GLU A 56 2.29 12.35 1.64
N GLY A 57 2.34 11.37 2.53
CA GLY A 57 1.60 11.38 3.79
C GLY A 57 2.40 12.06 4.90
N SER A 58 1.73 12.53 5.95
CA SER A 58 2.38 13.23 7.06
C SER A 58 3.03 12.32 8.12
N TYR A 59 2.76 11.01 8.09
CA TYR A 59 3.18 10.08 9.15
C TYR A 59 4.52 9.39 8.85
N ASP A 60 4.72 8.90 7.63
CA ASP A 60 6.00 8.39 7.13
C ASP A 60 6.56 9.37 6.11
N VAL A 61 7.45 10.25 6.57
CA VAL A 61 8.03 11.34 5.77
C VAL A 61 9.26 10.86 5.00
N GLY A 62 9.34 11.22 3.72
CA GLY A 62 10.40 10.83 2.80
C GLY A 62 10.54 9.31 2.59
N PRO A 63 9.47 8.57 2.19
CA PRO A 63 9.56 7.13 1.98
C PRO A 63 10.18 6.74 0.63
N GLN A 64 10.35 7.68 -0.31
CA GLN A 64 10.85 7.40 -1.65
C GLN A 64 12.22 6.70 -1.64
N GLY A 65 12.34 5.64 -2.44
CA GLY A 65 13.52 4.79 -2.54
C GLY A 65 13.70 3.79 -1.39
N LYS A 66 13.00 3.96 -0.26
CA LYS A 66 13.13 3.12 0.93
C LYS A 66 12.29 1.85 0.83
N LEU A 67 12.69 0.85 1.61
CA LEU A 67 11.89 -0.35 1.84
C LEU A 67 10.89 -0.10 2.97
N ARG A 68 9.69 -0.63 2.78
CA ARG A 68 8.59 -0.64 3.74
C ARG A 68 7.99 -2.03 3.81
N THR A 69 7.55 -2.38 5.01
CA THR A 69 6.87 -3.64 5.25
C THR A 69 5.37 -3.41 5.14
N PHE A 70 4.73 -4.15 4.26
CA PHE A 70 3.28 -4.19 4.15
C PHE A 70 2.79 -5.52 4.70
N LEU A 71 1.67 -5.50 5.42
CA LEU A 71 1.12 -6.64 6.13
C LEU A 71 -0.30 -6.92 5.63
N SER A 72 -0.64 -8.19 5.41
CA SER A 72 -2.01 -8.60 5.16
C SER A 72 -2.34 -9.91 5.88
N TYR A 73 -3.61 -10.27 5.92
CA TYR A 73 -4.02 -11.59 6.40
C TYR A 73 -3.90 -12.65 5.29
N PRO A 74 -3.60 -13.91 5.64
CA PRO A 74 -3.49 -15.03 4.68
C PRO A 74 -4.70 -15.22 3.77
N HIS A 75 -5.91 -14.99 4.28
CA HIS A 75 -7.13 -15.14 3.48
C HIS A 75 -7.28 -14.06 2.39
N CYS A 76 -6.45 -13.00 2.39
CA CYS A 76 -6.43 -11.98 1.34
C CYS A 76 -5.51 -12.33 0.16
N ARG A 77 -4.63 -13.34 0.28
CA ARG A 77 -3.58 -13.66 -0.73
C ARG A 77 -4.10 -13.74 -2.15
N GLU A 78 -5.15 -14.53 -2.37
CA GLU A 78 -5.72 -14.73 -3.71
C GLU A 78 -6.33 -13.46 -4.28
N THR A 79 -6.98 -12.65 -3.44
CA THR A 79 -7.61 -11.39 -3.87
C THR A 79 -6.60 -10.27 -4.09
N LEU A 80 -5.47 -10.32 -3.40
CA LEU A 80 -4.36 -9.38 -3.55
C LEU A 80 -3.51 -9.73 -4.77
N ASP A 81 -3.19 -11.02 -4.96
CA ASP A 81 -2.43 -11.56 -6.10
C ASP A 81 -1.13 -10.76 -6.37
N LEU A 82 -0.49 -10.29 -5.29
CA LEU A 82 0.74 -9.50 -5.36
C LEU A 82 1.93 -10.43 -5.59
N LYS A 83 2.69 -10.13 -6.64
CA LYS A 83 3.83 -10.94 -7.10
C LYS A 83 5.16 -10.19 -6.97
N PRO A 84 6.22 -10.83 -6.43
CA PRO A 84 7.56 -10.25 -6.41
C PRO A 84 8.03 -9.81 -7.79
N GLY A 85 8.81 -8.73 -7.83
CA GLY A 85 9.33 -8.09 -9.03
C GLY A 85 8.34 -7.20 -9.79
N LYS A 86 7.04 -7.24 -9.46
CA LYS A 86 5.99 -6.43 -10.10
C LYS A 86 5.76 -5.09 -9.42
N THR A 87 5.17 -4.17 -10.17
CA THR A 87 4.92 -2.79 -9.75
C THR A 87 3.43 -2.56 -9.56
N TYR A 88 3.07 -1.78 -8.54
CA TYR A 88 1.69 -1.50 -8.16
C TYR A 88 1.52 -0.03 -7.79
N LEU A 89 0.31 0.48 -7.99
CA LEU A 89 -0.19 1.72 -7.39
C LEU A 89 -0.87 1.37 -6.06
N ILE A 90 -0.43 1.99 -4.97
CA ILE A 90 -1.06 1.85 -3.65
C ILE A 90 -1.51 3.22 -3.14
N MET A 91 -2.77 3.31 -2.70
CA MET A 91 -3.31 4.47 -2.00
C MET A 91 -3.89 4.04 -0.66
N GLY A 92 -3.62 4.79 0.40
CA GLY A 92 -4.08 4.42 1.73
C GLY A 92 -4.18 5.59 2.70
N THR A 93 -4.55 5.28 3.94
CA THR A 93 -4.66 6.25 5.04
C THR A 93 -3.49 6.08 6.02
N SER A 94 -3.08 7.16 6.67
CA SER A 94 -2.06 7.12 7.71
C SER A 94 -2.49 6.35 8.96
N LYS A 95 -3.80 6.10 9.15
CA LYS A 95 -4.32 5.28 10.24
C LYS A 95 -3.87 3.82 10.18
N ASP A 96 -3.53 3.33 8.99
CA ASP A 96 -3.08 1.96 8.76
C ASP A 96 -1.54 1.86 8.77
N ILE A 97 -0.85 2.92 9.21
CA ILE A 97 0.61 2.95 9.31
C ILE A 97 1.02 2.87 10.78
N HIS A 98 1.94 1.97 11.09
CA HIS A 98 2.55 1.82 12.40
C HIS A 98 4.05 2.07 12.30
N ARG A 99 4.59 2.77 13.31
CA ARG A 99 6.03 2.95 13.43
C ARG A 99 6.65 1.68 14.02
N ASP A 100 7.72 1.21 13.39
CA ASP A 100 8.55 0.11 13.86
C ASP A 100 9.85 0.70 14.43
N ASP A 101 9.84 0.96 15.73
CA ASP A 101 10.95 1.63 16.43
C ASP A 101 12.23 0.78 16.44
N GLN A 102 12.10 -0.56 16.42
CA GLN A 102 13.25 -1.46 16.43
C GLN A 102 14.04 -1.35 15.13
N ASN A 103 13.35 -1.27 14.00
CA ASN A 103 13.96 -1.18 12.67
C ASN A 103 14.05 0.26 12.15
N GLN A 104 13.67 1.25 12.96
CA GLN A 104 13.56 2.67 12.57
C GLN A 104 12.80 2.85 11.25
N SER A 105 11.71 2.11 11.09
CA SER A 105 10.94 2.00 9.84
C SER A 105 9.44 2.16 10.10
N TYR A 106 8.64 1.93 9.05
CA TYR A 106 7.19 1.99 9.10
C TYR A 106 6.60 0.72 8.46
N GLN A 107 5.53 0.24 9.09
CA GLN A 107 4.74 -0.90 8.65
C GLN A 107 3.36 -0.44 8.21
N TYR A 108 2.84 -1.02 7.14
CA TYR A 108 1.59 -0.64 6.50
C TYR A 108 0.63 -1.82 6.51
N VAL A 109 -0.55 -1.66 7.09
CA VAL A 109 -1.58 -2.72 7.10
C VAL A 109 -2.48 -2.56 5.87
N LEU A 110 -2.57 -3.62 5.07
CA LEU A 110 -3.42 -3.65 3.88
C LEU A 110 -4.89 -3.91 4.26
N GLY A 111 -5.60 -2.86 4.63
CA GLY A 111 -7.00 -2.89 5.06
C GLY A 111 -8.03 -2.91 3.92
N GLU A 112 -9.32 -2.81 4.27
CA GLU A 112 -10.41 -2.70 3.28
C GLU A 112 -10.33 -1.43 2.44
N ARG A 113 -9.86 -0.33 3.04
CA ARG A 113 -9.80 1.00 2.41
C ARG A 113 -8.57 1.21 1.54
N THR A 114 -7.60 0.30 1.58
CA THR A 114 -6.38 0.40 0.77
C THR A 114 -6.72 0.11 -0.70
N TRP A 115 -6.44 1.07 -1.56
CA TRP A 115 -6.49 0.88 -3.01
C TRP A 115 -5.19 0.24 -3.47
N ILE A 116 -5.29 -0.85 -4.24
CA ILE A 116 -4.14 -1.55 -4.81
C ILE A 116 -4.48 -1.87 -6.26
N GLU A 117 -3.59 -1.51 -7.18
CA GLU A 117 -3.78 -1.69 -8.61
C GLU A 117 -2.46 -2.07 -9.26
N TYR A 118 -2.47 -3.01 -10.21
CA TYR A 118 -1.27 -3.32 -11.00
C TYR A 118 -0.89 -2.12 -11.87
N TRP A 119 0.39 -1.73 -11.83
CA TRP A 119 0.89 -0.55 -12.54
C TRP A 119 1.10 -0.80 -14.03
#